data_AF-A0A5R8QFV9-F1
#
_entry.id   AF-A0A5R8QFV9-F1
#
_cell.length_a   1.000
_cell.length_b   1.000
_cell.length_c   1.000
_cell.angle_alpha   90.00
_cell.angle_beta   90.00
_cell.angle_gamma   90.00
#
_symmetry.space_group_name_H-M   'P 1'
#
loop_
_entity.id
_entity.type
_entity.pdbx_description
1 polymer ?
#
loop_
_entity_poly.entity_id
_entity_poly.type
_entity_poly.pdbx_seq_one_letter_code
_entity_poly.pdbx_strand_id
1 'polypeptide(L)'
;MKTIQEHKREIRKETHDLLSSISKWKKFEKIVFVLGGALISALASQFSYLYPPDHRWAFYLTQAIAAILVFIGALLLEVVTENTADAIERANELTDELDSREKEITSLDGDFRWFTRLYSTAGALKDMVESAVAEGNHAGDTLPRLGAMLDVVVAEKAILFGIGNDRWNFAIYLYDQSSDELKCVVCRRPTRTEEEAPHRNWKPGQGHVGAAFQMQREIVAGDTSDAEARAIFDSPDPSCRESDRHHYRSIASIPIKLASEPALGILVATSDTPQRFRLRSPEDAAMDPVEPLRILGSAIAFLLKTTDLRAEAICHEQK
;
A
#
# COMPACT_ATOMS: atom_id res chain seq x y z
N MET A 1 -7.93 -17.75 -13.09
CA MET A 1 -8.82 -16.57 -13.05
C MET A 1 -8.04 -15.41 -13.63
N LYS A 2 -8.48 -14.82 -14.75
CA LYS A 2 -7.90 -13.56 -15.22
C LYS A 2 -8.18 -12.49 -14.17
N THR A 3 -7.23 -11.60 -13.91
CA THR A 3 -7.46 -10.50 -12.97
C THR A 3 -8.48 -9.52 -13.57
N ILE A 4 -9.25 -8.81 -12.73
CA ILE A 4 -10.22 -7.78 -13.19
C ILE A 4 -9.53 -6.78 -14.13
N GLN A 5 -8.25 -6.48 -13.88
CA GLN A 5 -7.41 -5.61 -14.71
C GLN A 5 -7.17 -6.18 -16.12
N GLU A 6 -6.93 -7.49 -16.25
CA GLU A 6 -6.79 -8.14 -17.55
C GLU A 6 -8.10 -8.12 -18.33
N HIS A 7 -9.23 -8.31 -17.66
CA HIS A 7 -10.54 -8.24 -18.29
C HIS A 7 -10.88 -6.81 -18.75
N LYS A 8 -10.60 -5.79 -17.93
CA LYS A 8 -10.70 -4.37 -18.32
C LYS A 8 -9.84 -4.06 -19.55
N ARG A 9 -8.59 -4.55 -19.60
CA ARG A 9 -7.70 -4.37 -20.76
C ARG A 9 -8.22 -5.06 -22.02
N GLU A 10 -8.76 -6.27 -21.89
CA GLU A 10 -9.34 -7.03 -22.99
C GLU A 10 -10.57 -6.31 -23.56
N ILE A 11 -11.49 -5.86 -22.71
CA ILE A 11 -12.64 -5.04 -23.12
C ILE A 11 -12.18 -3.75 -23.79
N ARG A 12 -11.20 -3.04 -23.23
CA ARG A 12 -10.68 -1.78 -23.82
C ARG A 12 -10.10 -2.04 -25.22
N LYS A 13 -9.38 -3.14 -25.39
CA LYS A 13 -8.81 -3.54 -26.68
C LYS A 13 -9.90 -3.91 -27.69
N GLU A 14 -10.86 -4.75 -27.30
CA GLU A 14 -12.00 -5.12 -28.15
C GLU A 14 -12.82 -3.89 -28.56
N THR A 15 -13.07 -2.98 -27.61
CA THR A 15 -13.79 -1.74 -27.88
C THR A 15 -13.01 -0.86 -28.86
N HIS A 16 -11.69 -0.72 -28.69
CA HIS A 16 -10.84 0.02 -29.61
C HIS A 16 -10.83 -0.60 -31.01
N ASP A 17 -10.69 -1.92 -31.10
CA ASP A 17 -10.68 -2.66 -32.37
C ASP A 17 -12.03 -2.52 -33.09
N LEU A 18 -13.15 -2.66 -32.37
CA LEU A 18 -14.50 -2.44 -32.89
C LEU A 18 -14.70 -1.00 -33.37
N LEU A 19 -14.28 0.00 -32.58
CA LEU A 19 -14.37 1.41 -32.97
C LEU A 19 -13.53 1.71 -34.22
N SER A 20 -12.33 1.13 -34.32
CA SER A 20 -11.47 1.27 -35.51
C SER A 20 -12.10 0.64 -36.75
N SER A 21 -12.79 -0.49 -36.59
CA SER A 21 -13.50 -1.19 -37.67
C SER A 21 -14.72 -0.40 -38.13
N ILE A 22 -15.51 0.13 -37.19
CA ILE A 22 -16.66 1.00 -37.48
C ILE A 22 -16.21 2.26 -38.21
N SER A 23 -15.09 2.87 -37.81
CA SER A 23 -14.49 4.02 -38.51
C SER A 23 -14.14 3.70 -39.97
N LYS A 24 -13.49 2.55 -40.21
CA LYS A 24 -13.15 2.10 -41.58
C LYS A 24 -14.41 1.82 -42.40
N TRP A 25 -15.42 1.19 -41.81
CA TRP A 25 -16.69 0.88 -42.47
C TRP A 25 -17.46 2.15 -42.84
N LYS A 26 -17.49 3.16 -41.96
CA LYS A 26 -18.07 4.47 -42.27
C LYS A 26 -17.36 5.20 -43.41
N LYS A 27 -16.01 5.12 -43.49
CA LYS A 27 -15.27 5.66 -44.64
C LYS A 27 -15.67 4.95 -45.93
N PHE A 28 -15.86 3.64 -45.88
CA PHE A 28 -16.35 2.86 -47.01
C PHE A 28 -17.77 3.26 -47.42
N GLU A 29 -18.70 3.44 -46.47
CA GLU A 29 -20.05 3.94 -46.76
C GLU A 29 -20.04 5.31 -47.45
N LYS A 30 -19.23 6.27 -46.96
CA LYS A 30 -19.08 7.59 -47.61
C LYS A 30 -18.63 7.44 -49.07
N ILE A 31 -17.65 6.58 -49.34
CA ILE A 31 -17.16 6.31 -50.70
C ILE A 31 -18.27 5.68 -51.56
N VAL A 32 -19.00 4.70 -51.03
CA VAL A 32 -20.10 4.03 -51.74
C VAL A 32 -21.25 4.99 -52.05
N PHE A 33 -21.63 5.87 -51.13
CA PHE A 33 -22.69 6.86 -51.37
C PHE A 33 -22.29 7.89 -52.44
N VAL A 34 -21.05 8.38 -52.40
CA VAL A 34 -20.55 9.34 -53.40
C VAL A 34 -20.42 8.70 -54.78
N LEU A 35 -19.77 7.53 -54.87
CA LEU A 35 -19.61 6.81 -56.14
C LEU A 35 -20.94 6.26 -56.67
N GLY A 36 -21.81 5.76 -55.78
CA GLY A 36 -23.14 5.27 -56.12
C GLY A 36 -24.04 6.37 -56.65
N GLY A 37 -24.06 7.54 -55.99
CA GLY A 37 -24.78 8.72 -56.47
C GLY A 37 -24.28 9.18 -57.84
N ALA A 38 -22.96 9.24 -58.05
CA ALA A 38 -22.36 9.59 -59.33
C ALA A 38 -22.70 8.58 -60.44
N LEU A 39 -22.68 7.28 -60.13
CA LEU A 39 -23.01 6.21 -61.08
C LEU A 39 -24.48 6.23 -61.48
N ILE A 40 -25.40 6.39 -60.52
CA ILE A 40 -26.84 6.50 -60.80
C ILE A 40 -27.11 7.73 -61.66
N SER A 41 -26.47 8.87 -61.37
CA SER A 41 -26.58 10.08 -62.18
C SER A 41 -26.07 9.85 -63.62
N ALA A 42 -24.91 9.21 -63.78
CA ALA A 42 -24.35 8.89 -65.08
C ALA A 42 -25.24 7.93 -65.89
N LEU A 43 -25.77 6.89 -65.27
CA LEU A 43 -26.71 5.96 -65.91
C LEU A 43 -28.00 6.67 -66.31
N ALA A 44 -28.59 7.46 -65.40
CA ALA A 44 -29.80 8.21 -65.69
C ALA A 44 -29.61 9.20 -66.86
N SER A 45 -28.42 9.77 -67.02
CA SER A 45 -28.09 10.64 -68.17
C SER A 45 -28.10 9.87 -69.49
N GLN A 46 -27.58 8.64 -69.51
CA GLN A 46 -27.58 7.79 -70.71
C GLN A 46 -29.00 7.34 -71.09
N PHE A 47 -29.84 6.99 -70.11
CA PHE A 47 -31.23 6.59 -70.37
C PHE A 47 -32.11 7.74 -70.87
N SER A 48 -31.75 9.00 -70.58
CA SER A 48 -32.52 10.16 -71.05
C SER A 48 -32.56 10.29 -72.59
N TYR A 49 -31.59 9.72 -73.31
CA TYR A 49 -31.54 9.71 -74.77
C TYR A 49 -32.60 8.79 -75.40
N LEU A 50 -33.11 7.81 -74.66
CA LEU A 50 -34.10 6.84 -75.15
C LEU A 50 -35.55 7.36 -75.09
N TYR A 51 -35.78 8.52 -74.45
CA TYR A 51 -37.12 9.09 -74.28
C TYR A 51 -37.41 10.25 -75.24
N PRO A 52 -38.70 10.42 -75.64
CA PRO A 52 -39.16 11.56 -76.44
C PRO A 52 -38.77 12.92 -75.82
N PRO A 53 -38.40 13.92 -76.64
CA PRO A 53 -37.86 15.21 -76.17
C PRO A 53 -38.76 15.94 -75.17
N ASP A 54 -40.07 15.82 -75.37
CA ASP A 54 -41.18 16.40 -74.62
C ASP A 54 -41.30 15.91 -73.17
N HIS A 55 -40.64 14.80 -72.81
CA HIS A 55 -40.64 14.24 -71.45
C HIS A 55 -39.28 14.27 -70.73
N ARG A 56 -38.22 14.76 -71.37
CA ARG A 56 -36.86 14.77 -70.77
C ARG A 56 -36.74 15.62 -69.51
N TRP A 57 -37.57 16.66 -69.38
CA TRP A 57 -37.56 17.55 -68.22
C TRP A 57 -37.87 16.82 -66.90
N ALA A 58 -38.72 15.80 -66.93
CA ALA A 58 -39.06 15.01 -65.74
C ALA A 58 -37.84 14.24 -65.22
N PHE A 59 -37.02 13.69 -66.12
CA PHE A 59 -35.77 13.00 -65.75
C PHE A 59 -34.74 13.93 -65.11
N TYR A 60 -34.57 15.14 -65.64
CA TYR A 60 -33.68 16.13 -65.03
C TYR A 60 -34.15 16.55 -63.63
N LEU A 61 -35.47 16.67 -63.43
CA LEU A 61 -36.03 16.96 -62.11
C LEU A 61 -35.75 15.82 -61.12
N THR A 62 -35.93 14.56 -61.52
CA THR A 62 -35.63 13.41 -60.65
C THR A 62 -34.14 13.31 -60.33
N GLN A 63 -33.26 13.58 -61.31
CA GLN A 63 -31.80 13.63 -61.08
C GLN A 63 -31.41 14.73 -60.08
N ALA A 64 -32.00 15.92 -60.22
CA ALA A 64 -31.75 17.02 -59.30
C ALA A 64 -32.19 16.67 -57.86
N ILE A 65 -33.38 16.08 -57.69
CA ILE A 65 -33.87 15.64 -56.37
C ILE A 65 -32.96 14.57 -55.77
N ALA A 66 -32.53 13.58 -56.57
CA ALA A 66 -31.63 12.53 -56.11
C ALA A 66 -30.26 13.10 -55.67
N ALA A 67 -29.69 14.04 -56.44
CA ALA A 67 -28.44 14.70 -56.09
C ALA A 67 -28.56 15.51 -54.79
N ILE A 68 -29.68 16.23 -54.60
CA ILE A 68 -29.96 16.98 -53.37
C ILE A 68 -30.09 16.03 -52.17
N LEU A 69 -30.78 14.89 -52.31
CA LEU A 69 -30.91 13.92 -51.22
C LEU A 69 -29.57 13.29 -50.83
N VAL A 70 -28.72 12.94 -51.79
CA VAL A 70 -27.36 12.42 -51.52
C VAL A 70 -26.52 13.49 -50.82
N PHE A 71 -26.61 14.74 -51.25
CA PHE A 71 -25.90 15.86 -50.63
C PHE A 71 -26.35 16.09 -49.18
N ILE A 72 -27.67 16.14 -48.93
CA ILE A 72 -28.22 16.27 -47.57
C ILE A 72 -27.80 15.08 -46.70
N GLY A 73 -27.85 13.86 -47.24
CA GLY A 73 -27.40 12.66 -46.53
C GLY A 73 -25.92 12.71 -46.13
N ALA A 74 -25.05 13.16 -47.04
CA ALA A 74 -23.63 13.34 -46.76
C ALA A 74 -23.39 14.42 -45.68
N LEU A 75 -24.14 15.53 -45.73
CA LEU A 75 -24.03 16.63 -44.78
C LEU A 75 -24.51 16.22 -43.37
N LEU A 76 -25.62 15.47 -43.29
CA LEU A 76 -26.10 14.89 -42.03
C LEU A 76 -25.11 13.88 -41.44
N LEU A 77 -24.49 13.04 -42.28
CA LEU A 77 -23.47 12.10 -41.83
C LEU A 77 -22.24 12.83 -41.26
N GLU A 78 -21.81 13.94 -41.87
CA GLU A 78 -20.67 14.72 -41.38
C GLU A 78 -20.94 15.30 -39.98
N VAL A 79 -22.10 15.94 -39.80
CA VAL A 79 -22.53 16.51 -38.51
C VAL A 79 -22.66 15.44 -37.42
N VAL A 80 -23.16 14.26 -37.75
CA VAL A 80 -23.20 13.13 -36.81
C VAL A 80 -21.80 12.61 -36.50
N THR A 81 -20.90 12.57 -37.48
CA THR A 81 -19.54 12.07 -37.25
C THR A 81 -18.69 12.98 -36.37
N GLU A 82 -18.80 14.30 -36.53
CA GLU A 82 -18.06 15.28 -35.73
C GLU A 82 -18.44 15.15 -34.24
N ASN A 83 -19.74 15.07 -33.94
CA ASN A 83 -20.21 14.88 -32.57
C ASN A 83 -19.82 13.52 -31.96
N THR A 84 -19.63 12.47 -32.77
CA THR A 84 -19.25 11.15 -32.24
C THR A 84 -17.77 11.07 -31.83
N ALA A 85 -16.87 11.80 -32.49
CA ALA A 85 -15.45 11.79 -32.13
C ALA A 85 -15.24 12.44 -30.76
N ASP A 86 -15.79 13.65 -30.58
CA ASP A 86 -15.73 14.38 -29.31
C ASP A 86 -16.41 13.62 -28.17
N ALA A 87 -17.53 12.94 -28.45
CA ALA A 87 -18.20 12.12 -27.44
C ALA A 87 -17.34 10.92 -26.99
N ILE A 88 -16.60 10.30 -27.91
CA ILE A 88 -15.68 9.20 -27.59
C ILE A 88 -14.46 9.70 -26.82
N GLU A 89 -13.90 10.85 -27.21
CA GLU A 89 -12.77 11.46 -26.50
C GLU A 89 -13.14 11.79 -25.06
N ARG A 90 -14.27 12.48 -24.84
CA ARG A 90 -14.79 12.76 -23.50
C ARG A 90 -15.09 11.51 -22.69
N ALA A 91 -15.60 10.45 -23.33
CA ALA A 91 -15.85 9.18 -22.64
C ALA A 91 -14.54 8.52 -22.18
N ASN A 92 -13.45 8.61 -22.96
CA ASN A 92 -12.14 8.12 -22.56
C ASN A 92 -11.55 8.95 -21.41
N GLU A 93 -11.63 10.28 -21.49
CA GLU A 93 -11.17 11.18 -20.42
C GLU A 93 -11.88 10.88 -19.09
N LEU A 94 -13.21 10.74 -19.11
CA LEU A 94 -14.00 10.37 -17.93
C LEU A 94 -13.63 8.99 -17.40
N THR A 95 -13.29 8.05 -18.28
CA THR A 95 -12.85 6.70 -17.87
C THR A 95 -11.50 6.77 -17.15
N ASP A 96 -10.56 7.54 -17.68
CA ASP A 96 -9.25 7.72 -17.07
C ASP A 96 -9.34 8.47 -15.72
N GLU A 97 -10.23 9.47 -15.60
CA GLU A 97 -10.53 10.15 -14.34
C GLU A 97 -11.14 9.18 -13.30
N LEU A 98 -12.11 8.34 -13.71
CA LEU A 98 -12.69 7.32 -12.84
C LEU A 98 -11.64 6.31 -12.36
N ASP A 99 -10.75 5.84 -13.24
CA ASP A 99 -9.66 4.95 -12.87
C ASP A 99 -8.67 5.63 -11.90
N SER A 100 -8.41 6.93 -12.02
CA SER A 100 -7.60 7.67 -11.05
C SER A 100 -8.28 7.79 -9.68
N ARG A 101 -9.59 8.08 -9.65
CA ARG A 101 -10.36 8.17 -8.41
C ARG A 101 -10.52 6.82 -7.73
N GLU A 102 -10.71 5.74 -8.50
CA GLU A 102 -10.78 4.38 -7.97
C GLU A 102 -9.47 4.00 -7.27
N LYS A 103 -8.31 4.38 -7.84
CA LYS A 103 -7.01 4.18 -7.19
C LYS A 103 -6.89 4.98 -5.89
N GLU A 104 -7.30 6.24 -5.89
CA GLU A 104 -7.26 7.11 -4.71
C GLU A 104 -8.16 6.58 -3.59
N ILE A 105 -9.39 6.17 -3.91
CA ILE A 105 -10.32 5.55 -2.96
C ILE A 105 -9.73 4.26 -2.39
N THR A 106 -9.10 3.44 -3.22
CA THR A 106 -8.46 2.18 -2.78
C THR A 106 -7.29 2.44 -1.84
N SER A 107 -6.47 3.47 -2.10
CA SER A 107 -5.40 3.85 -1.18
C SER A 107 -5.94 4.37 0.16
N LEU A 108 -6.99 5.19 0.13
CA LEU A 108 -7.63 5.74 1.32
C LEU A 108 -8.26 4.65 2.21
N ASP A 109 -8.87 3.62 1.60
CA ASP A 109 -9.39 2.46 2.36
C ASP A 109 -8.27 1.72 3.10
N GLY A 110 -7.12 1.53 2.44
CA GLY A 110 -5.92 0.96 3.04
C GLY A 110 -5.44 1.75 4.26
N ASP A 111 -5.31 3.08 4.11
CA ASP A 111 -4.87 3.97 5.17
C ASP A 111 -5.87 3.99 6.34
N PHE A 112 -7.17 4.10 6.05
CA PHE A 112 -8.23 4.09 7.07
C PHE A 112 -8.23 2.80 7.89
N ARG A 113 -8.08 1.65 7.22
CA ARG A 113 -7.95 0.35 7.89
C ARG A 113 -6.71 0.29 8.77
N TRP A 114 -5.58 0.81 8.31
CA TRP A 114 -4.35 0.85 9.08
C TRP A 114 -4.51 1.71 10.35
N PHE A 115 -5.05 2.93 10.23
CA PHE A 115 -5.30 3.81 11.38
C PHE A 115 -6.27 3.19 12.38
N THR A 116 -7.36 2.59 11.89
CA THR A 116 -8.34 1.91 12.75
C THR A 116 -7.67 0.82 13.59
N ARG A 117 -6.77 0.02 12.99
CA ARG A 117 -6.01 -1.00 13.72
C ARG A 117 -5.01 -0.39 14.67
N LEU A 118 -4.26 0.64 14.25
CA LEU A 118 -3.31 1.33 15.12
C LEU A 118 -3.99 1.84 16.40
N TYR A 119 -5.10 2.57 16.27
CA TYR A 119 -5.81 3.13 17.41
C TYR A 119 -6.49 2.07 18.28
N SER A 120 -7.01 0.99 17.69
CA SER A 120 -7.54 -0.15 18.44
C SER A 120 -6.45 -0.85 19.25
N THR A 121 -5.26 -1.06 18.65
CA THR A 121 -4.09 -1.62 19.32
C THR A 121 -3.62 -0.71 20.46
N ALA A 122 -3.54 0.60 20.22
CA ALA A 122 -3.18 1.58 21.23
C ALA A 122 -4.17 1.60 22.41
N GLY A 123 -5.48 1.54 22.13
CA GLY A 123 -6.53 1.42 23.14
C GLY A 123 -6.37 0.17 23.99
N ALA A 124 -6.18 -1.00 23.37
CA ALA A 124 -5.97 -2.25 24.09
C ALA A 124 -4.71 -2.21 24.99
N LEU A 125 -3.60 -1.65 24.49
CA LEU A 125 -2.38 -1.49 25.29
C LEU A 125 -2.59 -0.55 26.48
N LYS A 126 -3.35 0.53 26.29
CA LYS A 126 -3.72 1.44 27.36
C LYS A 126 -4.57 0.74 28.43
N ASP A 127 -5.59 -0.01 28.03
CA ASP A 127 -6.46 -0.75 28.96
C ASP A 127 -5.65 -1.76 29.79
N MET A 128 -4.67 -2.44 29.18
CA MET A 128 -3.77 -3.34 29.88
C MET A 128 -2.90 -2.63 30.92
N VAL A 129 -2.39 -1.44 30.58
CA VAL A 129 -1.61 -0.61 31.52
C VAL A 129 -2.49 -0.13 32.67
N GLU A 130 -3.71 0.34 32.39
CA GLU A 130 -4.64 0.82 33.42
C GLU A 130 -5.09 -0.32 34.36
N SER A 131 -5.42 -1.49 33.83
CA SER A 131 -5.71 -2.70 34.61
C SER A 131 -4.53 -3.09 35.49
N ALA A 132 -3.31 -3.05 34.94
CA ALA A 132 -2.11 -3.37 35.70
C ALA A 132 -1.85 -2.39 36.86
N VAL A 133 -2.15 -1.11 36.65
CA VAL A 133 -2.08 -0.10 37.71
C VAL A 133 -3.20 -0.32 38.74
N ALA A 134 -4.43 -0.63 38.33
CA ALA A 134 -5.57 -0.80 39.24
C ALA A 134 -5.42 -2.02 40.16
N GLU A 135 -4.96 -3.16 39.65
CA GLU A 135 -4.86 -4.42 40.40
C GLU A 135 -3.75 -4.42 41.46
N GLY A 136 -2.81 -3.47 41.38
CA GLY A 136 -1.54 -3.61 42.09
C GLY A 136 -0.61 -4.53 41.30
N ASN A 137 0.67 -4.18 41.21
CA ASN A 137 1.65 -5.03 40.52
C ASN A 137 2.35 -5.90 41.56
N HIS A 138 2.18 -7.22 41.47
CA HIS A 138 3.09 -8.16 42.11
C HIS A 138 4.31 -8.33 41.22
N ALA A 139 5.51 -8.31 41.80
CA ALA A 139 6.78 -8.35 41.06
C ALA A 139 6.89 -9.54 40.07
N GLY A 140 6.17 -10.64 40.32
CA GLY A 140 6.13 -11.82 39.44
C GLY A 140 5.29 -11.67 38.16
N ASP A 141 4.38 -10.69 38.09
CA ASP A 141 3.37 -10.61 37.02
C ASP A 141 3.79 -9.73 35.84
N THR A 142 4.94 -9.06 35.95
CA THR A 142 5.41 -8.11 34.93
C THR A 142 5.72 -8.82 33.61
N LEU A 143 6.46 -9.93 33.63
CA LEU A 143 6.89 -10.63 32.41
C LEU A 143 5.71 -11.19 31.60
N PRO A 144 4.74 -11.90 32.19
CA PRO A 144 3.53 -12.31 31.48
C PRO A 144 2.77 -11.12 30.85
N ARG A 145 2.69 -9.98 31.55
CA ARG A 145 2.03 -8.77 31.04
C ARG A 145 2.76 -8.18 29.83
N LEU A 146 4.09 -8.09 29.85
CA LEU A 146 4.89 -7.69 28.69
C LEU A 146 4.66 -8.62 27.49
N GLY A 147 4.57 -9.94 27.76
CA GLY A 147 4.22 -10.94 26.77
C GLY A 147 2.88 -10.67 26.11
N ALA A 148 1.84 -10.46 26.91
CA ALA A 148 0.49 -10.18 26.44
C ALA A 148 0.42 -8.85 25.65
N MET A 149 1.14 -7.80 26.08
CA MET A 149 1.20 -6.54 25.35
C MET A 149 1.85 -6.71 23.97
N LEU A 150 2.93 -7.49 23.90
CA LEU A 150 3.56 -7.82 22.62
C LEU A 150 2.62 -8.63 21.72
N ASP A 151 1.85 -9.57 22.29
CA ASP A 151 0.89 -10.38 21.54
C ASP A 151 -0.21 -9.52 20.88
N VAL A 152 -0.66 -8.44 21.53
CA VAL A 152 -1.64 -7.49 20.94
C VAL A 152 -1.10 -6.87 19.65
N VAL A 153 0.17 -6.47 19.61
CA VAL A 153 0.79 -5.89 18.40
C VAL A 153 1.06 -6.96 17.35
N VAL A 154 1.56 -8.13 17.75
CA VAL A 154 1.88 -9.25 16.85
C VAL A 154 0.63 -9.82 16.17
N ALA A 155 -0.52 -9.80 16.84
CA ALA A 155 -1.81 -10.21 16.27
C ALA A 155 -2.18 -9.39 15.03
N GLU A 156 -1.84 -8.10 15.02
CA GLU A 156 -2.19 -7.15 13.95
C GLU A 156 -1.05 -6.93 12.94
N LYS A 157 0.03 -7.73 13.00
CA LYS A 157 1.25 -7.53 12.19
C LYS A 157 1.02 -7.45 10.68
N ALA A 158 0.02 -8.17 10.18
CA ALA A 158 -0.30 -8.23 8.76
C ALA A 158 -0.85 -6.89 8.24
N ILE A 159 -1.64 -6.20 9.06
CA ILE A 159 -2.18 -4.88 8.71
C ILE A 159 -1.16 -3.81 9.06
N LEU A 160 -0.59 -3.84 10.27
CA LEU A 160 0.27 -2.76 10.77
C LEU A 160 1.63 -2.68 10.08
N PHE A 161 2.21 -3.83 9.71
CA PHE A 161 3.57 -3.91 9.13
C PHE A 161 3.59 -4.57 7.74
N GLY A 162 2.43 -5.03 7.24
CA GLY A 162 2.36 -5.81 5.99
C GLY A 162 2.94 -7.22 6.09
N ILE A 163 3.26 -7.71 7.29
CA ILE A 163 3.96 -8.99 7.51
C ILE A 163 2.98 -10.15 7.33
N GLY A 164 3.22 -10.99 6.32
CA GLY A 164 2.39 -12.15 6.00
C GLY A 164 3.11 -13.46 6.32
N ASN A 165 3.61 -14.12 5.27
CA ASN A 165 4.34 -15.40 5.34
C ASN A 165 5.85 -15.22 5.59
N ASP A 166 6.28 -14.00 5.89
CA ASP A 166 7.67 -13.63 6.16
C ASP A 166 8.23 -14.42 7.36
N ARG A 167 9.55 -14.57 7.41
CA ARG A 167 10.21 -14.84 8.69
C ARG A 167 10.36 -13.52 9.43
N TRP A 168 9.88 -13.48 10.67
CA TRP A 168 9.89 -12.27 11.48
C TRP A 168 10.27 -12.57 12.93
N ASN A 169 10.66 -11.54 13.67
CA ASN A 169 10.95 -11.65 15.09
C ASN A 169 10.61 -10.34 15.79
N PHE A 170 9.69 -10.40 16.76
CA PHE A 170 9.43 -9.30 17.69
C PHE A 170 9.97 -9.69 19.06
N ALA A 171 10.74 -8.82 19.71
CA ALA A 171 11.35 -9.14 21.00
C ALA A 171 11.50 -7.91 21.89
N ILE A 172 11.36 -8.12 23.20
CA ILE A 172 11.59 -7.11 24.23
C ILE A 172 12.89 -7.48 24.94
N TYR A 173 13.83 -6.54 24.93
CA TYR A 173 15.07 -6.63 25.69
C TYR A 173 15.04 -5.63 26.83
N LEU A 174 15.35 -6.06 28.05
CA LEU A 174 15.51 -5.16 29.19
C LEU A 174 16.97 -5.13 29.61
N TYR A 175 17.43 -3.95 30.02
CA TYR A 175 18.81 -3.75 30.44
C TYR A 175 19.00 -4.22 31.88
N ASP A 176 19.92 -5.15 32.07
CA ASP A 176 20.31 -5.65 33.38
C ASP A 176 21.63 -4.99 33.82
N GLN A 177 21.53 -4.06 34.77
CA GLN A 177 22.67 -3.33 35.31
C GLN A 177 23.73 -4.24 35.94
N SER A 178 23.36 -5.42 36.46
CA SER A 178 24.30 -6.32 37.13
C SER A 178 25.24 -7.02 36.16
N SER A 179 24.78 -7.26 34.92
CA SER A 179 25.55 -7.92 33.86
C SER A 179 26.00 -6.98 32.75
N ASP A 180 25.57 -5.71 32.77
CA ASP A 180 25.83 -4.71 31.72
C ASP A 180 25.38 -5.22 30.34
N GLU A 181 24.22 -5.88 30.30
CA GLU A 181 23.68 -6.55 29.12
C GLU A 181 22.18 -6.33 28.97
N LEU A 182 21.74 -6.23 27.71
CA LEU A 182 20.34 -6.31 27.30
C LEU A 182 19.94 -7.77 27.18
N LYS A 183 19.01 -8.22 28.02
CA LYS A 183 18.51 -9.60 28.04
C LYS A 183 17.12 -9.67 27.41
N CYS A 184 16.95 -10.62 26.51
CA CYS A 184 15.64 -10.88 25.90
C CYS A 184 14.70 -11.45 26.96
N VAL A 185 13.64 -10.71 27.29
CA VAL A 185 12.65 -11.13 28.29
C VAL A 185 11.36 -11.68 27.67
N VAL A 186 11.06 -11.26 26.43
CA VAL A 186 9.91 -11.74 25.67
C VAL A 186 10.31 -11.81 24.20
N CYS A 187 9.96 -12.89 23.52
CA CYS A 187 10.17 -13.07 22.09
C CYS A 187 8.94 -13.68 21.41
N ARG A 188 8.65 -13.27 20.18
CA ARG A 188 7.62 -13.83 19.30
C ARG A 188 8.17 -14.05 17.89
N ARG A 189 7.87 -15.21 17.32
CA ARG A 189 8.34 -15.66 16.00
C ARG A 189 7.21 -16.38 15.24
N PRO A 190 7.35 -16.62 13.92
CA PRO A 190 6.35 -17.37 13.14
C PRO A 190 6.01 -18.74 13.76
N THR A 191 6.99 -19.40 14.37
CA THR A 191 6.84 -20.73 14.97
C THR A 191 7.15 -20.69 16.46
N ARG A 192 6.25 -21.23 17.30
CA ARG A 192 6.42 -21.25 18.77
C ARG A 192 7.68 -21.98 19.24
N THR A 193 8.09 -23.05 18.56
CA THR A 193 9.34 -23.76 18.88
C THR A 193 10.59 -22.90 18.70
N GLU A 194 10.55 -21.93 17.79
CA GLU A 194 11.66 -20.99 17.60
C GLU A 194 11.70 -19.92 18.70
N GLU A 195 10.59 -19.68 19.41
CA GLU A 195 10.53 -18.73 20.54
C GLU A 195 11.29 -19.28 21.76
N GLU A 196 11.36 -20.60 21.92
CA GLU A 196 12.09 -21.26 23.01
C GLU A 196 13.60 -21.37 22.76
N ALA A 197 14.06 -21.04 21.55
CA ALA A 197 15.47 -21.12 21.20
C ALA A 197 16.29 -20.07 21.98
N PRO A 198 17.55 -20.38 22.38
CA PRO A 198 18.38 -19.44 23.12
C PRO A 198 18.46 -18.06 22.46
N HIS A 199 18.19 -17.02 23.24
CA HIS A 199 18.28 -15.64 22.79
C HIS A 199 19.68 -15.09 23.01
N ARG A 200 20.11 -14.19 22.13
CA ARG A 200 21.37 -13.44 22.29
C ARG A 200 21.17 -12.37 23.35
N ASN A 201 22.22 -12.09 24.12
CA ASN A 201 22.31 -10.86 24.91
C ASN A 201 23.14 -9.84 24.13
N TRP A 202 22.90 -8.56 24.40
CA TRP A 202 23.60 -7.48 23.72
C TRP A 202 24.20 -6.53 24.73
N LYS A 203 25.49 -6.21 24.63
CA LYS A 203 26.04 -5.09 25.38
C LYS A 203 25.65 -3.76 24.74
N PRO A 204 25.63 -2.65 25.49
CA PRO A 204 25.51 -1.32 24.90
C PRO A 204 26.53 -1.14 23.75
N GLY A 205 26.03 -0.70 22.59
CA GLY A 205 26.83 -0.51 21.36
C GLY A 205 26.98 -1.75 20.46
N GLN A 206 26.56 -2.95 20.90
CA GLN A 206 26.66 -4.17 20.08
C GLN A 206 25.41 -4.45 19.26
N GLY A 207 25.61 -4.73 17.96
CA GLY A 207 24.52 -4.91 17.00
C GLY A 207 23.55 -3.72 16.95
N HIS A 208 22.44 -3.90 16.23
CA HIS A 208 21.42 -2.85 16.14
C HIS A 208 20.68 -2.62 17.47
N VAL A 209 20.55 -3.67 18.31
CA VAL A 209 19.88 -3.59 19.62
C VAL A 209 20.71 -2.76 20.59
N GLY A 210 21.98 -3.13 20.80
CA GLY A 210 22.87 -2.41 21.68
C GLY A 210 23.21 -1.00 21.18
N ALA A 211 23.35 -0.80 19.86
CA ALA A 211 23.57 0.52 19.29
C ALA A 211 22.38 1.46 19.54
N ALA A 212 21.15 1.01 19.32
CA ALA A 212 19.95 1.80 19.61
C ALA A 212 19.88 2.19 21.10
N PHE A 213 20.23 1.25 21.99
CA PHE A 213 20.27 1.48 23.43
C PHE A 213 21.33 2.52 23.80
N GLN A 214 22.56 2.37 23.33
CA GLN A 214 23.64 3.30 23.64
C GLN A 214 23.37 4.72 23.12
N MET A 215 22.82 4.84 21.91
CA MET A 215 22.50 6.12 21.29
C MET A 215 21.21 6.76 21.83
N GLN A 216 20.42 6.03 22.63
CA GLN A 216 19.13 6.47 23.16
C GLN A 216 18.16 6.91 22.06
N ARG A 217 18.27 6.34 20.86
CA ARG A 217 17.48 6.68 19.67
C ARG A 217 17.08 5.44 18.92
N GLU A 218 15.97 5.53 18.20
CA GLU A 218 15.55 4.43 17.34
C GLU A 218 16.51 4.18 16.18
N ILE A 219 16.62 2.92 15.79
CA ILE A 219 17.31 2.50 14.57
C ILE A 219 16.28 1.76 13.72
N VAL A 220 16.00 2.31 12.54
CA VAL A 220 15.05 1.77 11.58
C VAL A 220 15.75 1.62 10.25
N ALA A 221 15.70 0.43 9.65
CA ALA A 221 16.26 0.18 8.33
C ALA A 221 15.23 -0.56 7.46
N GLY A 222 14.91 0.04 6.31
CA GLY A 222 14.07 -0.58 5.29
C GLY A 222 14.76 -1.78 4.66
N ASP A 223 16.04 -1.67 4.32
CA ASP A 223 16.84 -2.78 3.83
C ASP A 223 18.24 -2.77 4.47
N THR A 224 18.61 -3.84 5.16
CA THR A 224 19.93 -3.97 5.82
C THR A 224 21.07 -4.18 4.84
N SER A 225 20.79 -4.44 3.56
CA SER A 225 21.80 -4.48 2.51
C SER A 225 22.19 -3.10 1.98
N ASP A 226 21.41 -2.06 2.30
CA ASP A 226 21.74 -0.67 1.95
C ASP A 226 23.01 -0.21 2.67
N ALA A 227 23.84 0.58 1.99
CA ALA A 227 25.16 0.98 2.50
C ALA A 227 25.09 1.69 3.87
N GLU A 228 24.08 2.54 4.08
CA GLU A 228 23.87 3.26 5.35
C GLU A 228 23.51 2.31 6.49
N ALA A 229 22.61 1.37 6.24
CA ALA A 229 22.23 0.36 7.22
C ALA A 229 23.44 -0.54 7.54
N ARG A 230 24.17 -0.99 6.52
CA ARG A 230 25.35 -1.86 6.68
C ARG A 230 26.42 -1.28 7.60
N ALA A 231 26.61 0.04 7.63
CA ALA A 231 27.56 0.66 8.54
C ALA A 231 27.25 0.36 10.03
N ILE A 232 25.98 0.14 10.37
CA ILE A 232 25.54 -0.22 11.73
C ILE A 232 25.76 -1.73 12.00
N PHE A 233 25.66 -2.57 10.97
CA PHE A 233 25.71 -4.04 11.10
C PHE A 233 27.07 -4.69 10.85
N ASP A 234 27.91 -4.07 10.03
CA ASP A 234 29.23 -4.59 9.66
C ASP A 234 30.30 -4.30 10.73
N SER A 235 29.89 -3.77 11.90
CA SER A 235 30.76 -3.69 13.06
C SER A 235 31.20 -5.10 13.45
N PRO A 236 32.50 -5.37 13.69
CA PRO A 236 33.02 -6.68 14.01
C PRO A 236 32.51 -7.14 15.39
N ASP A 237 31.27 -7.62 15.42
CA ASP A 237 30.62 -8.22 16.57
C ASP A 237 30.75 -9.75 16.44
N PRO A 238 31.41 -10.44 17.40
CA PRO A 238 31.51 -11.90 17.39
C PRO A 238 30.13 -12.60 17.44
N SER A 239 29.07 -11.87 17.77
CA SER A 239 27.69 -12.35 17.84
C SER A 239 26.96 -12.28 16.49
N CYS A 240 27.53 -11.63 15.47
CA CYS A 240 26.96 -11.49 14.14
C CYS A 240 27.23 -12.74 13.31
N ARG A 241 26.16 -13.44 12.89
CA ARG A 241 26.28 -14.63 12.03
C ARG A 241 26.09 -14.23 10.58
N GLU A 242 26.79 -14.89 9.66
CA GLU A 242 26.62 -14.61 8.23
C GLU A 242 25.18 -14.84 7.74
N SER A 243 24.47 -15.81 8.33
CA SER A 243 23.06 -16.08 8.07
C SER A 243 22.13 -14.92 8.44
N ASP A 244 22.53 -14.06 9.37
CA ASP A 244 21.70 -12.95 9.87
C ASP A 244 21.37 -11.96 8.74
N ARG A 245 22.27 -11.83 7.75
CA ARG A 245 22.06 -10.97 6.58
C ARG A 245 20.88 -11.41 5.71
N HIS A 246 20.57 -12.69 5.71
CA HIS A 246 19.42 -13.23 4.97
C HIS A 246 18.14 -13.19 5.79
N HIS A 247 18.25 -13.30 7.12
CA HIS A 247 17.08 -13.37 8.01
C HIS A 247 16.59 -12.00 8.47
N TYR A 248 17.43 -10.97 8.48
CA TYR A 248 17.09 -9.64 8.97
C TYR A 248 17.28 -8.61 7.86
N ARG A 249 16.40 -8.64 6.85
CA ARG A 249 16.40 -7.70 5.72
C ARG A 249 15.81 -6.35 6.09
N SER A 250 14.83 -6.30 6.99
CA SER A 250 14.32 -5.04 7.54
C SER A 250 14.27 -5.10 9.06
N ILE A 251 14.57 -3.98 9.71
CA ILE A 251 14.64 -3.92 11.17
C ILE A 251 14.05 -2.61 11.72
N ALA A 252 13.55 -2.70 12.95
CA ALA A 252 13.23 -1.58 13.81
C ALA A 252 13.69 -1.91 15.25
N SER A 253 14.39 -0.97 15.88
CA SER A 253 14.86 -1.07 17.27
C SER A 253 14.52 0.20 18.00
N ILE A 254 13.54 0.10 18.90
CA ILE A 254 12.87 1.22 19.52
C ILE A 254 13.22 1.24 21.01
N PRO A 255 13.83 2.33 21.53
CA PRO A 255 14.09 2.50 22.95
C PRO A 255 12.80 2.43 23.78
N ILE A 256 12.83 1.62 24.83
CA ILE A 256 11.77 1.57 25.84
C ILE A 256 12.12 2.61 26.89
N LYS A 257 11.52 3.80 26.80
CA LYS A 257 11.81 4.91 27.71
C LYS A 257 10.62 5.85 27.88
N LEU A 258 10.59 6.56 29.00
CA LEU A 258 9.73 7.72 29.18
C LEU A 258 10.41 8.97 28.61
N ALA A 259 9.63 10.03 28.41
CA ALA A 259 10.16 11.29 27.92
C ALA A 259 11.25 11.82 28.86
N SER A 260 12.44 12.11 28.32
CA SER A 260 13.62 12.60 29.05
C SER A 260 14.28 11.60 30.01
N GLU A 261 13.85 10.33 30.06
CA GLU A 261 14.52 9.29 30.83
C GLU A 261 15.44 8.42 29.96
N PRO A 262 16.51 7.83 30.53
CA PRO A 262 17.27 6.78 29.86
C PRO A 262 16.40 5.58 29.52
N ALA A 263 16.74 4.87 28.45
CA ALA A 263 16.10 3.64 28.07
C ALA A 263 16.27 2.55 29.12
N LEU A 264 15.14 1.91 29.46
CA LEU A 264 15.07 0.71 30.29
C LEU A 264 15.38 -0.55 29.48
N GLY A 265 15.30 -0.46 28.15
CA GLY A 265 15.44 -1.58 27.24
C GLY A 265 15.21 -1.20 25.78
N ILE A 266 15.10 -2.21 24.92
CA ILE A 266 14.85 -2.06 23.48
C ILE A 266 13.76 -3.02 23.04
N LEU A 267 12.77 -2.50 22.33
CA LEU A 267 11.79 -3.26 21.57
C LEU A 267 12.32 -3.45 20.14
N VAL A 268 12.35 -4.69 19.69
CA VAL A 268 12.89 -5.08 18.39
C VAL A 268 11.79 -5.67 17.53
N ALA A 269 11.76 -5.28 16.25
CA ALA A 269 11.03 -5.96 15.20
C ALA A 269 11.96 -6.20 14.01
N THR A 270 11.92 -7.38 13.42
CA THR A 270 12.73 -7.72 12.24
C THR A 270 11.94 -8.59 11.27
N SER A 271 12.29 -8.53 9.99
CA SER A 271 11.73 -9.38 8.94
C SER A 271 12.80 -9.75 7.90
N ASP A 272 12.68 -10.93 7.32
CA ASP A 272 13.46 -11.38 6.16
C ASP A 272 13.01 -10.73 4.84
N THR A 273 11.94 -9.94 4.87
CA THR A 273 11.45 -9.16 3.74
C THR A 273 11.90 -7.71 3.89
N PRO A 274 12.46 -7.08 2.83
CA PRO A 274 12.84 -5.67 2.90
C PRO A 274 11.60 -4.76 2.94
N GLN A 275 11.83 -3.52 3.32
CA GLN A 275 10.89 -2.40 3.33
C GLN A 275 9.69 -2.51 4.30
N ARG A 276 9.67 -3.48 5.23
CA ARG A 276 8.57 -3.61 6.21
C ARG A 276 8.46 -2.44 7.19
N PHE A 277 9.60 -1.88 7.59
CA PHE A 277 9.67 -0.78 8.55
C PHE A 277 10.15 0.53 7.90
N ARG A 278 10.19 0.61 6.57
CA ARG A 278 10.68 1.83 5.90
C ARG A 278 9.70 2.97 6.14
N LEU A 279 10.18 4.07 6.70
CA LEU A 279 9.50 5.36 6.62
C LEU A 279 9.39 5.71 5.14
N ARG A 280 8.16 5.77 4.62
CA ARG A 280 7.90 6.25 3.27
C ARG A 280 8.20 7.75 3.20
N SER A 281 8.46 8.28 2.00
CA SER A 281 8.68 9.72 1.81
C SER A 281 7.51 10.51 2.41
N PRO A 282 7.74 11.72 2.98
CA PRO A 282 6.67 12.58 3.51
C PRO A 282 5.55 12.87 2.48
N GLU A 283 5.89 12.78 1.19
CA GLU A 283 4.95 12.99 0.08
C GLU A 283 4.09 11.74 -0.23
N ASP A 284 4.47 10.56 0.26
CA ASP A 284 3.93 9.25 -0.16
C ASP A 284 3.23 8.45 0.95
N ALA A 285 3.16 8.93 2.19
CA ALA A 285 2.50 8.15 3.24
C ALA A 285 1.89 8.93 4.39
N ALA A 286 0.60 8.71 4.58
CA ALA A 286 -0.08 8.92 5.85
C ALA A 286 0.36 7.90 6.93
N MET A 287 1.00 6.79 6.55
CA MET A 287 1.33 5.67 7.45
C MET A 287 2.81 5.66 7.87
N ASP A 288 3.06 5.63 9.17
CA ASP A 288 4.37 5.32 9.76
C ASP A 288 4.36 3.88 10.30
N PRO A 289 5.01 2.91 9.63
CA PRO A 289 4.96 1.51 10.03
C PRO A 289 5.67 1.22 11.37
N VAL A 290 6.43 2.16 11.92
CA VAL A 290 7.15 2.00 13.19
C VAL A 290 6.32 2.51 14.37
N GLU A 291 5.30 3.31 14.12
CA GLU A 291 4.46 3.91 15.16
C GLU A 291 3.83 2.90 16.14
N PRO A 292 3.30 1.73 15.72
CA PRO A 292 2.80 0.73 16.68
C PRO A 292 3.86 0.28 17.69
N LEU A 293 5.13 0.22 17.28
CA LEU A 293 6.24 -0.17 18.15
C LEU A 293 6.60 0.95 19.13
N ARG A 294 6.50 2.23 18.72
CA ARG A 294 6.70 3.37 19.64
C ARG A 294 5.63 3.43 20.71
N ILE A 295 4.37 3.20 20.33
CA ILE A 295 3.24 3.12 21.25
C ILE A 295 3.46 1.98 22.26
N LEU A 296 3.82 0.79 21.77
CA LEU A 296 4.13 -0.36 22.64
C LEU A 296 5.32 -0.08 23.57
N GLY A 297 6.43 0.45 23.05
CA GLY A 297 7.61 0.80 23.84
C GLY A 297 7.29 1.81 24.94
N SER A 298 6.45 2.81 24.65
CA SER A 298 6.00 3.80 25.65
C SER A 298 5.10 3.18 26.71
N ALA A 299 4.16 2.32 26.31
CA ALA A 299 3.28 1.61 27.24
C ALA A 299 4.07 0.67 28.18
N ILE A 300 5.06 -0.05 27.64
CA ILE A 300 5.97 -0.88 28.43
C ILE A 300 6.76 -0.02 29.41
N ALA A 301 7.34 1.09 28.96
CA ALA A 301 8.12 1.98 29.83
C ALA A 301 7.30 2.49 31.01
N PHE A 302 6.04 2.89 30.75
CA PHE A 302 5.12 3.33 31.79
C PHE A 302 4.78 2.21 32.78
N LEU A 303 4.51 1.00 32.28
CA LEU A 303 4.23 -0.17 33.13
C LEU A 303 5.42 -0.50 34.05
N LEU A 304 6.64 -0.52 33.50
CA LEU A 304 7.84 -0.80 34.29
C LEU A 304 8.06 0.26 35.37
N LYS A 305 7.99 1.54 35.00
CA LYS A 305 8.23 2.65 35.95
C LYS A 305 7.22 2.70 37.08
N THR A 306 5.94 2.46 36.79
CA THR A 306 4.89 2.41 37.82
C THR A 306 5.05 1.24 38.78
N THR A 307 5.65 0.14 38.31
CA THR A 307 5.99 -1.02 39.14
C THR A 307 7.13 -0.72 40.10
N ASP A 308 8.21 -0.11 39.60
CA ASP A 308 9.39 0.25 40.39
C ASP A 308 9.03 1.22 41.52
N LEU A 309 8.29 2.29 41.21
CA LEU A 309 7.86 3.28 42.20
C LEU A 309 7.02 2.67 43.33
N ARG A 310 6.22 1.65 43.02
CA ARG A 310 5.43 0.94 44.04
C ARG A 310 6.29 0.03 44.92
N ALA A 311 7.26 -0.65 44.33
CA ALA A 311 8.21 -1.46 45.09
C ALA A 311 9.01 -0.60 46.08
N GLU A 312 9.46 0.59 45.65
CA GLU A 312 10.13 1.57 46.52
C GLU A 312 9.24 2.05 47.66
N ALA A 313 7.96 2.39 47.39
CA ALA A 313 7.02 2.85 48.41
C ALA A 313 6.76 1.79 49.50
N ILE A 314 6.56 0.52 49.12
CA ILE A 314 6.35 -0.59 50.06
C ILE A 314 7.59 -0.81 50.95
N CYS A 315 8.80 -0.70 50.38
CA CYS A 315 10.04 -0.80 51.17
C CYS A 315 10.23 0.34 52.16
N HIS A 316 9.65 1.52 51.90
CA HIS A 316 9.70 2.66 52.82
C HIS A 316 8.70 2.56 53.97
N GLU A 317 7.52 1.97 53.77
CA GLU A 317 6.52 1.78 54.84
C GLU A 317 6.91 0.71 55.88
N GLN A 318 7.83 -0.20 55.52
CA GLN A 318 8.28 -1.30 56.40
C GLN A 318 9.48 -0.95 57.29
N LYS A 319 10.05 0.27 57.16
CA LYS A 319 11.19 0.75 57.97
C LYS A 319 10.73 1.68 59.07
#